data_AF-A0A8C7XIN9-F1
#
_entry.id   AF-A0A8C7XIN9-F1
#
_cell.length_a   1.000
_cell.length_b   1.000
_cell.length_c   1.000
_cell.angle_alpha   90.00
_cell.angle_beta   90.00
_cell.angle_gamma   90.00
#
_symmetry.space_group_name_H-M   'P 1'
#
loop_
_entity.id
_entity.type
_entity.pdbx_description
1 polymer ?
#
loop_
_entity_poly.entity_id
_entity_poly.type
_entity_poly.pdbx_seq_one_letter_code
_entity_poly.pdbx_strand_id
1 'polypeptide(L)'
;MMLRVTSASLCASCQRMRLLLPPSVSASSLTPPIKRQENQRTVSSLYELSVDIRKVRKFKGWVLSERTAYVSETADLLRDMGADATVIARILETHPEAILCRPEEVTAQRDLWESVCSSKRTLLNIIEKFPASFFSVNHHSNQRDNIHYLQSLQLCKRIISKLMASAPHSFSQPVESNKEVINTLRETYLDLGGDEVNLRIWLQKLLTQNPHILLRPAEAWRDSLSFLREQGFTTEELLSLVSSLRASIAELKPESMQQALDYTEGALDCSKDELKKVVIRCPAILYYSVAMLAGRFQGLMDAGVSTQQVKESPNVLELTTQIVLYRIQKLASYGYDVRSGTLDLIVGTKKDFEMTYTKLNLRQQRPLFNPVAPPRSVED
;
A
#
# COMPACT_ATOMS: atom_id res chain seq x y z
N MET A 1 11.04 -7.71 -7.60
CA MET A 1 10.29 -7.35 -8.81
C MET A 1 8.82 -7.16 -8.39
N MET A 2 8.40 -5.92 -8.13
CA MET A 2 7.04 -5.63 -7.68
C MET A 2 6.08 -5.80 -8.86
N LEU A 3 5.26 -6.85 -8.81
CA LEU A 3 4.11 -7.03 -9.69
C LEU A 3 3.12 -5.89 -9.41
N ARG A 4 3.05 -4.92 -10.31
CA ARG A 4 1.90 -4.03 -10.42
C ARG A 4 0.70 -4.90 -10.79
N VAL A 5 -0.13 -5.23 -9.80
CA VAL A 5 -1.46 -5.78 -10.05
C VAL A 5 -2.25 -4.69 -10.74
N THR A 6 -2.36 -4.77 -12.06
CA THR A 6 -3.34 -4.00 -12.82
C THR A 6 -4.71 -4.49 -12.39
N SER A 7 -5.45 -3.68 -11.63
CA SER A 7 -6.85 -3.93 -11.33
C SER A 7 -7.64 -3.88 -12.64
N ALA A 8 -7.90 -5.04 -13.24
CA ALA A 8 -8.98 -5.16 -14.20
C ALA A 8 -10.28 -5.03 -13.40
N SER A 9 -10.85 -3.81 -13.38
CA SER A 9 -12.26 -3.63 -13.04
C SER A 9 -13.07 -4.39 -14.09
N LEU A 10 -13.50 -5.59 -13.74
CA LEU A 10 -14.57 -6.27 -14.45
C LEU A 10 -15.86 -5.52 -14.10
N CYS A 11 -16.17 -4.51 -14.90
CA CYS A 11 -17.50 -3.92 -14.94
C CYS A 11 -18.47 -5.02 -15.38
N ALA A 12 -19.05 -5.73 -14.40
CA ALA A 12 -19.85 -6.94 -14.60
C ALA A 12 -21.22 -6.67 -15.28
N SER A 13 -21.51 -5.43 -15.67
CA SER A 13 -22.76 -5.06 -16.34
C SER A 13 -22.67 -4.91 -17.86
N CYS A 14 -21.50 -5.11 -18.50
CA CYS A 14 -21.39 -5.14 -19.97
C CYS A 14 -21.29 -6.56 -20.58
N GLN A 15 -21.24 -7.61 -19.77
CA GLN A 15 -21.32 -8.99 -20.26
C GLN A 15 -22.70 -9.58 -19.94
N ARG A 16 -23.64 -9.46 -20.90
CA ARG A 16 -24.73 -10.44 -20.96
C ARG A 16 -24.10 -11.83 -21.06
N MET A 17 -24.37 -12.65 -20.04
CA MET A 17 -24.06 -14.06 -19.87
C MET A 17 -23.70 -14.80 -21.17
N ARG A 18 -22.46 -15.28 -21.26
CA ARG A 18 -22.17 -16.54 -21.98
C ARG A 18 -21.98 -17.62 -20.92
N LEU A 19 -23.07 -18.31 -20.60
CA LEU A 19 -23.02 -19.54 -19.83
C LEU A 19 -22.22 -20.57 -20.65
N LEU A 20 -21.20 -21.15 -20.03
CA LEU A 20 -20.41 -22.26 -20.56
C LEU A 20 -21.29 -23.52 -20.59
N LEU A 21 -21.64 -24.02 -21.78
CA LEU A 21 -22.09 -25.39 -21.97
C LEU A 21 -20.88 -26.27 -22.37
N PRO A 22 -20.86 -27.57 -22.00
CA PRO A 22 -19.75 -28.47 -22.26
C PRO A 22 -19.67 -28.87 -23.75
N PRO A 23 -18.49 -29.33 -24.23
CA PRO A 23 -18.20 -29.43 -25.65
C PRO A 23 -18.83 -30.71 -26.22
N SER A 24 -19.79 -30.55 -27.13
CA SER A 24 -20.11 -31.60 -28.10
C SER A 24 -20.12 -31.02 -29.51
N VAL A 25 -19.16 -31.53 -30.27
CA VAL A 25 -18.95 -31.53 -31.72
C VAL A 25 -20.04 -30.88 -32.58
N SER A 26 -19.67 -29.83 -33.32
CA SER A 26 -19.99 -29.67 -34.75
C SER A 26 -19.23 -28.48 -35.34
N ALA A 27 -18.37 -28.77 -36.31
CA ALA A 27 -17.69 -27.78 -37.12
C ALA A 27 -18.71 -27.08 -38.05
N SER A 28 -18.85 -25.76 -37.95
CA SER A 28 -19.51 -24.94 -38.97
C SER A 28 -19.03 -23.49 -38.89
N SER A 29 -18.42 -23.04 -39.98
CA SER A 29 -18.14 -21.66 -40.42
C SER A 29 -17.65 -20.65 -39.37
N LEU A 30 -16.33 -20.42 -39.36
CA LEU A 30 -15.71 -19.22 -38.79
C LEU A 30 -16.09 -17.99 -39.63
N THR A 31 -17.15 -17.29 -39.25
CA THR A 31 -17.36 -15.90 -39.66
C THR A 31 -16.36 -15.02 -38.89
N PRO A 32 -15.64 -14.09 -39.55
CA PRO A 32 -14.78 -13.15 -38.84
C PRO A 32 -15.64 -12.31 -37.89
N PRO A 33 -15.13 -11.91 -36.71
CA PRO A 33 -15.89 -11.08 -35.78
C PRO A 33 -16.29 -9.80 -36.51
N ILE A 34 -17.60 -9.56 -36.62
CA ILE A 34 -18.16 -8.33 -37.19
C ILE A 34 -17.54 -7.17 -36.43
N LYS A 35 -16.59 -6.46 -37.05
CA LYS A 35 -16.05 -5.22 -36.50
C LYS A 35 -17.21 -4.25 -36.42
N ARG A 36 -17.69 -3.96 -35.21
CA ARG A 36 -18.68 -2.90 -35.01
C ARG A 36 -18.08 -1.61 -35.55
N GLN A 37 -18.87 -0.88 -36.33
CA GLN A 37 -18.44 0.38 -36.91
C GLN A 37 -18.22 1.41 -35.78
N GLU A 38 -17.11 2.13 -35.84
CA GLU A 38 -16.83 3.21 -34.89
C GLU A 38 -17.83 4.35 -35.08
N ASN A 39 -18.30 4.90 -33.96
CA ASN A 39 -19.11 6.09 -33.89
C ASN A 39 -18.26 7.30 -34.30
N GLN A 40 -18.45 7.75 -35.54
CA GLN A 40 -17.65 8.83 -36.12
C GLN A 40 -17.79 10.14 -35.34
N ARG A 41 -18.95 10.41 -34.75
CA ARG A 41 -19.14 11.60 -33.91
C ARG A 41 -18.25 11.54 -32.67
N THR A 42 -18.24 10.40 -31.97
CA THR A 42 -17.37 10.19 -30.81
C THR A 42 -15.89 10.36 -31.17
N VAL A 43 -15.46 9.75 -32.29
CA VAL A 43 -14.07 9.84 -32.75
C VAL A 43 -13.68 11.29 -33.08
N SER A 44 -14.52 12.03 -33.80
CA SER A 44 -14.26 13.44 -34.13
C SER A 44 -14.18 14.32 -32.87
N SER A 45 -15.12 14.17 -31.92
CA SER A 45 -15.10 14.96 -30.68
C SER A 45 -13.87 14.66 -29.82
N LEU A 46 -13.40 13.41 -29.79
CA LEU A 46 -12.15 13.08 -29.08
C LEU A 46 -10.92 13.68 -29.78
N TYR A 47 -10.90 13.75 -31.13
CA TYR A 47 -9.83 14.45 -31.86
C TYR A 47 -9.80 15.95 -31.57
N GLU A 48 -10.97 16.61 -31.47
CA GLU A 48 -11.07 18.03 -31.08
C GLU A 48 -10.48 18.29 -29.69
N LEU A 49 -10.60 17.32 -28.78
CA LEU A 49 -9.97 17.35 -27.45
C LEU A 49 -8.50 16.92 -27.45
N SER A 50 -7.88 16.73 -28.61
CA SER A 50 -6.48 16.28 -28.74
C SER A 50 -6.18 14.93 -28.09
N VAL A 51 -7.18 14.04 -27.99
CA VAL A 51 -7.01 12.67 -27.48
C VAL A 51 -6.29 11.80 -28.52
N ASP A 52 -5.27 11.05 -28.11
CA ASP A 52 -4.66 10.04 -29.00
C ASP A 52 -5.60 8.84 -29.22
N ILE A 53 -6.40 8.91 -30.28
CA ILE A 53 -7.33 7.84 -30.68
C ILE A 53 -6.61 6.53 -31.00
N ARG A 54 -5.35 6.56 -31.47
CA ARG A 54 -4.61 5.33 -31.77
C ARG A 54 -4.37 4.54 -30.48
N LYS A 55 -4.06 5.25 -29.39
CA LYS A 55 -3.92 4.67 -28.06
C LYS A 55 -5.25 4.12 -27.53
N VAL A 56 -6.35 4.87 -27.69
CA VAL A 56 -7.70 4.39 -27.31
C VAL A 56 -8.09 3.13 -28.06
N ARG A 57 -7.89 3.08 -29.39
CA ARG A 57 -8.15 1.88 -30.21
C ARG A 57 -7.40 0.65 -29.73
N LYS A 58 -6.12 0.82 -29.37
CA LYS A 58 -5.25 -0.26 -28.88
C LYS A 58 -5.69 -0.79 -27.51
N PHE A 59 -6.08 0.11 -26.60
CA PHE A 59 -6.38 -0.25 -25.22
C PHE A 59 -7.85 -0.67 -25.00
N LYS A 60 -8.79 0.12 -25.53
CA LYS A 60 -10.25 -0.02 -25.31
C LYS A 60 -11.05 0.41 -26.54
N GLY A 61 -10.66 -0.07 -27.73
CA GLY A 61 -11.30 0.33 -29.00
C GLY A 61 -12.81 0.06 -29.09
N TRP A 62 -13.34 -0.87 -28.29
CA TRP A 62 -14.78 -1.12 -28.20
C TRP A 62 -15.58 0.12 -27.75
N VAL A 63 -15.00 1.00 -26.93
CA VAL A 63 -15.64 2.24 -26.46
C VAL A 63 -16.02 3.13 -27.65
N LEU A 64 -15.18 3.16 -28.69
CA LEU A 64 -15.43 3.94 -29.90
C LEU A 64 -16.58 3.39 -30.75
N SER A 65 -16.99 2.13 -30.51
CA SER A 65 -18.10 1.49 -31.21
C SER A 65 -19.45 1.65 -30.49
N GLU A 66 -19.46 2.30 -29.32
CA GLU A 66 -20.69 2.52 -28.57
C GLU A 66 -21.57 3.60 -29.22
N ARG A 67 -22.88 3.35 -29.20
CA ARG A 67 -23.86 4.23 -29.86
C ARG A 67 -24.02 5.57 -29.15
N THR A 68 -23.91 5.55 -27.82
CA THR A 68 -24.07 6.71 -26.96
C THR A 68 -22.74 7.02 -26.29
N ALA A 69 -22.31 8.27 -26.39
CA ALA A 69 -21.13 8.79 -25.71
C ALA A 69 -21.35 10.28 -25.39
N TYR A 70 -20.85 10.70 -24.23
CA TYR A 70 -21.01 12.02 -23.63
C TYR A 70 -19.66 12.75 -23.55
N VAL A 71 -19.00 12.87 -24.71
CA VAL A 71 -17.63 13.38 -24.80
C VAL A 71 -17.55 14.83 -24.33
N SER A 72 -18.44 15.69 -24.83
CA SER A 72 -18.48 17.11 -24.51
C SER A 72 -18.82 17.32 -23.04
N GLU A 73 -19.85 16.65 -22.54
CA GLU A 73 -20.32 16.75 -21.17
C GLU A 73 -19.26 16.29 -20.17
N THR A 74 -18.54 15.21 -20.48
CA THR A 74 -17.41 14.75 -19.66
C THR A 74 -16.28 15.79 -19.66
N ALA A 75 -15.96 16.37 -20.80
CA ALA A 75 -14.91 17.39 -20.91
C ALA A 75 -15.30 18.71 -20.22
N ASP A 76 -16.57 19.14 -20.34
CA ASP A 76 -17.13 20.32 -19.65
C ASP A 76 -17.04 20.12 -18.13
N LEU A 77 -17.47 18.96 -17.62
CA LEU A 77 -17.39 18.66 -16.19
C LEU A 77 -15.95 18.70 -15.65
N LEU A 78 -14.98 18.19 -16.41
CA LEU A 78 -13.57 18.28 -16.04
C LEU A 78 -13.05 19.72 -16.10
N ARG A 79 -13.45 20.51 -17.11
CA ARG A 79 -13.13 21.95 -17.21
C ARG A 79 -13.69 22.74 -16.04
N ASP A 80 -14.90 22.45 -15.60
CA ASP A 80 -15.54 23.09 -14.43
C ASP A 80 -14.79 22.84 -13.11
N MET A 81 -13.98 21.77 -13.06
CA MET A 81 -13.06 21.48 -11.94
C MET A 81 -11.67 22.10 -12.13
N GLY A 82 -11.42 22.77 -13.25
CA GLY A 82 -10.17 23.45 -13.58
C GLY A 82 -9.21 22.64 -14.46
N ALA A 83 -9.67 21.59 -15.15
CA ALA A 83 -8.84 20.82 -16.06
C ALA A 83 -8.56 21.60 -17.35
N ASP A 84 -7.30 21.64 -17.76
CA ASP A 84 -6.92 22.10 -19.10
C ASP A 84 -7.08 20.99 -20.15
N ALA A 85 -6.92 21.36 -21.42
CA ALA A 85 -7.06 20.42 -22.54
C ALA A 85 -6.11 19.22 -22.44
N THR A 86 -4.89 19.40 -21.93
CA THR A 86 -3.89 18.33 -21.82
C THR A 86 -4.27 17.32 -20.74
N VAL A 87 -4.80 17.81 -19.61
CA VAL A 87 -5.29 16.96 -18.51
C VAL A 87 -6.49 16.13 -18.98
N ILE A 88 -7.44 16.77 -19.67
CA ILE A 88 -8.63 16.09 -20.21
C ILE A 88 -8.23 15.01 -21.21
N ALA A 89 -7.36 15.34 -22.18
CA ALA A 89 -6.89 14.38 -23.16
C ALA A 89 -6.26 13.15 -22.49
N ARG A 90 -5.36 13.37 -21.52
CA ARG A 90 -4.69 12.30 -20.78
C ARG A 90 -5.67 11.43 -19.97
N ILE A 91 -6.68 12.01 -19.34
CA ILE A 91 -7.72 11.26 -18.62
C ILE A 91 -8.47 10.35 -19.60
N LEU A 92 -8.94 10.89 -20.73
CA LEU A 92 -9.70 10.13 -21.72
C LEU A 92 -8.86 9.07 -22.45
N GLU A 93 -7.55 9.28 -22.60
CA GLU A 93 -6.64 8.27 -23.12
C GLU A 93 -6.39 7.10 -22.18
N THR A 94 -6.38 7.36 -20.87
CA THR A 94 -6.11 6.35 -19.84
C THR A 94 -7.37 5.65 -19.35
N HIS A 95 -8.53 6.31 -19.47
CA HIS A 95 -9.83 5.79 -19.09
C HIS A 95 -10.93 6.26 -20.05
N PRO A 96 -10.94 5.75 -21.30
CA PRO A 96 -11.90 6.17 -22.33
C PRO A 96 -13.35 5.83 -21.97
N GLU A 97 -13.59 4.84 -21.11
CA GLU A 97 -14.94 4.50 -20.64
C GLU A 97 -15.65 5.64 -19.91
N ALA A 98 -14.92 6.68 -19.46
CA ALA A 98 -15.49 7.87 -18.83
C ALA A 98 -16.59 8.52 -19.68
N ILE A 99 -16.43 8.52 -21.01
CA ILE A 99 -17.41 9.13 -21.93
C ILE A 99 -18.71 8.33 -22.04
N LEU A 100 -18.79 7.14 -21.45
CA LEU A 100 -19.99 6.31 -21.46
C LEU A 100 -20.85 6.53 -20.21
N CYS A 101 -20.33 7.24 -19.20
CA CYS A 101 -21.08 7.56 -17.99
C CYS A 101 -22.11 8.65 -18.28
N ARG A 102 -23.34 8.50 -17.75
CA ARG A 102 -24.37 9.52 -17.96
C ARG A 102 -24.02 10.82 -17.23
N PRO A 103 -24.26 12.00 -17.83
CA PRO A 103 -23.93 13.28 -17.20
C PRO A 103 -24.53 13.46 -15.79
N GLU A 104 -25.74 12.95 -15.56
CA GLU A 104 -26.41 13.02 -14.26
C GLU A 104 -25.70 12.17 -13.20
N GLU A 105 -25.24 10.97 -13.58
CA GLU A 105 -24.50 10.05 -12.72
C GLU A 105 -23.11 10.60 -12.37
N VAL A 106 -22.40 11.18 -13.35
CA VAL A 106 -21.09 11.81 -13.12
C VAL A 106 -21.23 13.07 -12.26
N THR A 107 -22.31 13.82 -12.42
CA THR A 107 -22.61 14.98 -11.57
C THR A 107 -22.88 14.56 -10.13
N ALA A 108 -23.75 13.56 -9.91
CA ALA A 108 -24.00 13.02 -8.58
C ALA A 108 -22.73 12.42 -7.95
N GLN A 109 -21.85 11.86 -8.77
CA GLN A 109 -20.56 11.35 -8.33
C GLN A 109 -19.61 12.48 -7.93
N ARG A 110 -19.52 13.56 -8.70
CA ARG A 110 -18.76 14.77 -8.32
C ARG A 110 -19.22 15.29 -6.96
N ASP A 111 -20.52 15.47 -6.78
CA ASP A 111 -21.08 16.02 -5.55
C ASP A 111 -20.79 15.10 -4.34
N LEU A 112 -20.83 13.78 -4.54
CA LEU A 112 -20.41 12.80 -3.53
C LEU A 112 -18.93 12.96 -3.14
N TRP A 113 -18.03 13.07 -4.12
CA TRP A 113 -16.60 13.26 -3.86
C TRP A 113 -16.30 14.62 -3.22
N GLU A 114 -17.03 15.67 -3.56
CA GLU A 114 -16.92 16.99 -2.92
C GLU A 114 -17.31 16.97 -1.43
N SER A 115 -18.14 16.01 -0.99
CA SER A 115 -18.45 15.84 0.44
C SER A 115 -17.22 15.48 1.28
N VAL A 116 -16.21 14.82 0.68
CA VAL A 116 -14.97 14.34 1.32
C VAL A 116 -13.68 14.96 0.79
N CYS A 117 -13.74 15.71 -0.32
CA CYS A 117 -12.62 16.47 -0.85
C CYS A 117 -12.62 17.90 -0.29
N SER A 118 -11.43 18.48 -0.09
CA SER A 118 -11.30 19.85 0.42
C SER A 118 -11.51 20.92 -0.65
N SER A 119 -11.35 20.59 -1.94
CA SER A 119 -11.53 21.51 -3.05
C SER A 119 -11.71 20.75 -4.37
N LYS A 120 -12.32 21.40 -5.37
CA LYS A 120 -12.41 20.89 -6.76
C LYS A 120 -11.04 20.54 -7.36
N ARG A 121 -10.02 21.34 -7.06
CA ARG A 121 -8.64 21.09 -7.50
C ARG A 121 -8.05 19.82 -6.87
N THR A 122 -8.35 19.55 -5.60
CA THR A 122 -7.95 18.28 -4.94
C THR A 122 -8.62 17.10 -5.63
N LEU A 123 -9.92 17.21 -5.93
CA LEU A 123 -10.67 16.17 -6.64
C LEU A 123 -10.09 15.93 -8.04
N LEU A 124 -9.84 16.99 -8.82
CA LEU A 124 -9.25 16.88 -10.14
C LEU A 124 -7.88 16.15 -10.11
N ASN A 125 -7.02 16.49 -9.15
CA ASN A 125 -5.74 15.81 -8.97
C ASN A 125 -5.88 14.31 -8.65
N ILE A 126 -6.98 13.91 -8.01
CA ILE A 126 -7.30 12.50 -7.76
C ILE A 126 -7.80 11.85 -9.06
N ILE A 127 -8.72 12.47 -9.78
CA ILE A 127 -9.28 11.96 -11.05
C ILE A 127 -8.17 11.75 -12.08
N GLU A 128 -7.23 12.70 -12.18
CA GLU A 128 -6.09 12.59 -13.09
C GLU A 128 -5.24 11.34 -12.81
N LYS A 129 -5.03 11.01 -11.54
CA LYS A 129 -4.20 9.86 -11.12
C LYS A 129 -4.97 8.54 -11.14
N PHE A 130 -6.27 8.59 -10.84
CA PHE A 130 -7.13 7.44 -10.62
C PHE A 130 -8.52 7.66 -11.28
N PRO A 131 -8.58 7.81 -12.61
CA PRO A 131 -9.84 8.14 -13.29
C PRO A 131 -10.90 7.06 -13.09
N ALA A 132 -10.49 5.78 -13.11
CA ALA A 132 -11.39 4.66 -12.85
C ALA A 132 -12.06 4.71 -11.47
N SER A 133 -11.40 5.27 -10.45
CA SER A 133 -11.98 5.42 -9.10
C SER A 133 -13.15 6.41 -9.10
N PHE A 134 -13.02 7.50 -9.86
CA PHE A 134 -14.07 8.51 -9.96
C PHE A 134 -15.20 8.05 -10.88
N PHE A 135 -14.89 7.57 -12.09
CA PHE A 135 -15.87 7.15 -13.10
C PHE A 135 -16.52 5.79 -12.81
N SER A 136 -16.19 5.14 -11.70
CA SER A 136 -16.97 4.01 -11.18
C SER A 136 -18.28 4.52 -10.55
N VAL A 137 -19.21 4.97 -11.39
CA VAL A 137 -20.54 5.49 -10.99
C VAL A 137 -21.50 4.38 -10.53
N ASN A 138 -21.14 3.12 -10.82
CA ASN A 138 -21.87 1.97 -10.31
C ASN A 138 -21.72 1.91 -8.78
N HIS A 139 -22.82 1.62 -8.08
CA HIS A 139 -22.88 1.54 -6.62
C HIS A 139 -22.79 2.87 -5.86
N HIS A 140 -23.29 3.97 -6.43
CA HIS A 140 -23.35 5.30 -5.76
C HIS A 140 -23.94 5.26 -4.35
N SER A 141 -25.03 4.49 -4.13
CA SER A 141 -25.62 4.31 -2.81
C SER A 141 -24.63 3.71 -1.80
N ASN A 142 -23.93 2.65 -2.19
CA ASN A 142 -22.94 2.00 -1.33
C ASN A 142 -21.78 2.96 -1.02
N GLN A 143 -21.33 3.74 -2.00
CA GLN A 143 -20.26 4.72 -1.78
C GLN A 143 -20.68 5.77 -0.76
N ARG A 144 -21.91 6.29 -0.88
CA ARG A 144 -22.50 7.24 0.08
C ARG A 144 -22.62 6.65 1.48
N ASP A 145 -23.15 5.44 1.61
CA ASP A 145 -23.36 4.80 2.90
C ASP A 145 -22.02 4.49 3.59
N ASN A 146 -21.01 4.07 2.82
CA ASN A 146 -19.64 3.88 3.29
C ASN A 146 -18.98 5.19 3.73
N ILE A 147 -19.17 6.29 3.00
CA ILE A 147 -18.69 7.61 3.42
C ILE A 147 -19.31 8.01 4.76
N HIS A 148 -20.63 7.89 4.90
CA HIS A 148 -21.32 8.22 6.15
C HIS A 148 -20.85 7.37 7.31
N TYR A 149 -20.67 6.07 7.10
CA TYR A 149 -20.14 5.17 8.12
C TYR A 149 -18.71 5.56 8.54
N LEU A 150 -17.81 5.80 7.59
CA LEU A 150 -16.43 6.19 7.92
C LEU A 150 -16.37 7.56 8.62
N GLN A 151 -17.30 8.49 8.30
CA GLN A 151 -17.45 9.75 9.02
C GLN A 151 -17.94 9.55 10.46
N SER A 152 -18.82 8.58 10.72
CA SER A 152 -19.31 8.28 12.09
C SER A 152 -18.20 7.72 12.98
N LEU A 153 -17.18 7.08 12.40
CA LEU A 153 -15.92 6.69 13.07
C LEU A 153 -14.98 7.88 13.34
N GLN A 154 -15.42 9.11 13.07
CA GLN A 154 -14.64 10.34 13.22
C GLN A 154 -13.33 10.34 12.42
N LEU A 155 -13.33 9.68 11.25
CA LEU A 155 -12.25 9.76 10.27
C LEU A 155 -12.32 11.10 9.53
N CYS A 156 -11.18 11.76 9.34
CA CYS A 156 -11.18 13.03 8.64
C CYS A 156 -11.39 12.82 7.13
N LYS A 157 -12.03 13.81 6.49
CA LYS A 157 -12.35 13.83 5.05
C LYS A 157 -11.17 13.45 4.14
N ARG A 158 -9.96 13.88 4.51
CA ARG A 158 -8.71 13.55 3.81
C ARG A 158 -8.39 12.05 3.79
N ILE A 159 -8.65 11.32 4.88
CA ILE A 159 -8.45 9.87 4.92
C ILE A 159 -9.48 9.21 4.01
N ILE A 160 -10.75 9.61 4.10
CA ILE A 160 -11.84 9.03 3.31
C ILE A 160 -11.60 9.22 1.81
N SER A 161 -11.27 10.44 1.36
CA SER A 161 -10.96 10.70 -0.05
C SER A 161 -9.73 9.92 -0.54
N LYS A 162 -8.72 9.71 0.31
CA LYS A 162 -7.58 8.84 -0.01
C LYS A 162 -7.99 7.37 -0.15
N LEU A 163 -8.85 6.87 0.74
CA LEU A 163 -9.37 5.51 0.68
C LEU A 163 -10.17 5.28 -0.60
N MET A 164 -11.09 6.20 -0.93
CA MET A 164 -11.88 6.14 -2.17
C MET A 164 -10.99 6.14 -3.42
N ALA A 165 -9.92 6.97 -3.42
CA ALA A 165 -9.01 7.06 -4.55
C ALA A 165 -8.20 5.78 -4.74
N SER A 166 -7.67 5.24 -3.64
CA SER A 166 -6.70 4.13 -3.66
C SER A 166 -7.36 2.75 -3.70
N ALA A 167 -8.55 2.61 -3.09
CA ALA A 167 -9.29 1.37 -2.97
C ALA A 167 -10.79 1.58 -3.27
N PRO A 168 -11.18 2.05 -4.47
CA PRO A 168 -12.59 2.37 -4.80
C PRO A 168 -13.54 1.17 -4.63
N HIS A 169 -13.01 -0.05 -4.77
CA HIS A 169 -13.77 -1.28 -4.57
C HIS A 169 -14.32 -1.41 -3.14
N SER A 170 -13.63 -0.91 -2.10
CA SER A 170 -14.15 -0.98 -0.74
C SER A 170 -15.40 -0.11 -0.54
N PHE A 171 -15.57 0.94 -1.34
CA PHE A 171 -16.75 1.79 -1.33
C PHE A 171 -17.87 1.27 -2.24
N SER A 172 -17.57 0.31 -3.13
CA SER A 172 -18.56 -0.31 -4.01
C SER A 172 -19.28 -1.49 -3.34
N GLN A 173 -18.69 -2.09 -2.29
CA GLN A 173 -19.30 -3.14 -1.49
C GLN A 173 -20.39 -2.57 -0.55
N PRO A 174 -21.38 -3.39 -0.14
CA PRO A 174 -22.31 -3.01 0.92
C PRO A 174 -21.57 -2.51 2.17
N VAL A 175 -22.15 -1.52 2.86
CA VAL A 175 -21.49 -0.89 4.02
C VAL A 175 -21.29 -1.88 5.18
N GLU A 176 -22.12 -2.90 5.26
CA GLU A 176 -22.08 -4.01 6.22
C GLU A 176 -20.75 -4.77 6.15
N SER A 177 -20.20 -4.98 4.95
CA SER A 177 -18.89 -5.64 4.79
C SER A 177 -17.77 -4.81 5.42
N ASN A 178 -17.79 -3.48 5.23
CA ASN A 178 -16.80 -2.61 5.86
C ASN A 178 -17.01 -2.51 7.37
N LYS A 179 -18.27 -2.51 7.85
CA LYS A 179 -18.60 -2.55 9.28
C LYS A 179 -18.04 -3.79 9.95
N GLU A 180 -18.21 -4.96 9.33
CA GLU A 180 -17.72 -6.23 9.85
C GLU A 180 -16.20 -6.24 10.03
N VAL A 181 -15.45 -5.79 9.02
CA VAL A 181 -13.98 -5.69 9.09
C VAL A 181 -13.55 -4.71 10.18
N ILE A 182 -14.15 -3.52 10.23
CA ILE A 182 -13.81 -2.51 11.24
C ILE A 182 -14.15 -3.00 12.66
N ASN A 183 -15.32 -3.61 12.85
CA ASN A 183 -15.70 -4.14 14.17
C ASN A 183 -14.76 -5.25 14.61
N THR A 184 -14.42 -6.17 13.71
CA THR A 184 -13.43 -7.22 14.00
C THR A 184 -12.08 -6.63 14.41
N LEU A 185 -11.61 -5.57 13.74
CA LEU A 185 -10.37 -4.89 14.11
C LEU A 185 -10.45 -4.22 15.47
N ARG A 186 -11.58 -3.60 15.79
CA ARG A 186 -11.81 -2.94 17.09
C ARG A 186 -11.85 -3.97 18.21
N GLU A 187 -12.69 -4.98 18.10
CA GLU A 187 -12.84 -6.06 19.08
C GLU A 187 -11.49 -6.73 19.33
N THR A 188 -10.80 -7.13 18.25
CA THR A 188 -9.47 -7.74 18.34
C THR A 188 -8.47 -6.87 19.12
N TYR A 189 -8.41 -5.57 18.83
CA TYR A 189 -7.46 -4.68 19.50
C TYR A 189 -7.79 -4.51 20.99
N LEU A 190 -9.08 -4.42 21.35
CA LEU A 190 -9.54 -4.29 22.73
C LEU A 190 -9.36 -5.60 23.52
N ASP A 191 -9.64 -6.75 22.90
CA ASP A 191 -9.44 -8.09 23.48
C ASP A 191 -7.96 -8.36 23.76
N LEU A 192 -7.06 -7.70 23.03
CA LEU A 192 -5.62 -7.72 23.28
C LEU A 192 -5.19 -6.77 24.42
N GLY A 193 -6.11 -6.13 25.12
CA GLY A 193 -5.85 -5.21 26.23
C GLY A 193 -5.59 -3.76 25.80
N GLY A 194 -5.87 -3.41 24.54
CA GLY A 194 -5.80 -2.03 24.07
C GLY A 194 -6.95 -1.17 24.62
N ASP A 195 -6.71 0.14 24.76
CA ASP A 195 -7.74 1.10 25.18
C ASP A 195 -8.37 1.85 23.98
N GLU A 196 -9.54 2.43 24.19
CA GLU A 196 -10.32 3.16 23.17
C GLU A 196 -9.59 4.39 22.59
N VAL A 197 -8.76 5.08 23.38
CA VAL A 197 -8.04 6.27 22.90
C VAL A 197 -6.98 5.85 21.89
N ASN A 198 -6.19 4.82 22.24
CA ASN A 198 -5.16 4.28 21.36
C ASN A 198 -5.75 3.52 20.16
N LEU A 199 -6.87 2.82 20.34
CA LEU A 199 -7.62 2.16 19.25
C LEU A 199 -7.94 3.14 18.12
N ARG A 200 -8.47 4.32 18.47
CA ARG A 200 -8.82 5.33 17.47
C ARG A 200 -7.59 5.79 16.67
N ILE A 201 -6.47 6.05 17.36
CA ILE A 201 -5.21 6.49 16.73
C ILE A 201 -4.66 5.38 15.84
N TRP A 202 -4.68 4.14 16.32
CA TRP A 202 -4.22 2.97 15.58
C TRP A 202 -5.06 2.75 14.32
N LEU A 203 -6.38 2.76 14.43
CA LEU A 203 -7.29 2.57 13.30
C LEU A 203 -7.12 3.66 12.23
N GLN A 204 -6.99 4.92 12.65
CA GLN A 204 -6.71 6.04 11.73
C GLN A 204 -5.39 5.85 10.99
N LYS A 205 -4.32 5.44 11.70
CA LYS A 205 -3.01 5.15 11.09
C LYS A 205 -3.10 3.97 10.13
N LEU A 206 -3.76 2.89 10.53
CA LEU A 206 -3.96 1.69 9.73
C LEU A 206 -4.65 2.03 8.41
N LEU A 207 -5.82 2.67 8.45
CA LEU A 207 -6.58 3.04 7.25
C LEU A 207 -5.81 4.05 6.36
N THR A 208 -5.05 4.95 6.98
CA THR A 208 -4.24 5.91 6.21
C THR A 208 -3.09 5.25 5.46
N GLN A 209 -2.45 4.26 6.07
CA GLN A 209 -1.26 3.61 5.52
C GLN A 209 -1.60 2.40 4.64
N ASN A 210 -2.71 1.72 4.91
CA ASN A 210 -3.22 0.63 4.10
C ASN A 210 -4.68 0.85 3.69
N PRO A 211 -4.93 1.43 2.50
CA PRO A 211 -6.28 1.67 2.02
C PRO A 211 -7.04 0.40 1.62
N HIS A 212 -6.34 -0.71 1.38
CA HIS A 212 -6.93 -1.98 0.97
C HIS A 212 -7.35 -2.86 2.14
N ILE A 213 -7.13 -2.41 3.38
CA ILE A 213 -7.40 -3.19 4.59
C ILE A 213 -8.87 -3.64 4.70
N LEU A 214 -9.78 -2.82 4.20
CA LEU A 214 -11.22 -3.09 4.18
C LEU A 214 -11.62 -4.20 3.19
N LEU A 215 -10.74 -4.55 2.26
CA LEU A 215 -10.97 -5.64 1.31
C LEU A 215 -10.53 -7.00 1.86
N ARG A 216 -9.86 -7.02 3.03
CA ARG A 216 -9.45 -8.25 3.68
C ARG A 216 -10.60 -8.79 4.53
N PRO A 217 -11.05 -10.04 4.32
CA PRO A 217 -12.10 -10.66 5.11
C PRO A 217 -11.78 -10.65 6.61
N ALA A 218 -12.82 -10.51 7.44
CA ALA A 218 -12.69 -10.49 8.90
C ALA A 218 -12.11 -11.81 9.46
N GLU A 219 -12.40 -12.94 8.82
CA GLU A 219 -11.89 -14.27 9.18
C GLU A 219 -10.37 -14.32 9.05
N ALA A 220 -9.82 -13.77 7.96
CA ALA A 220 -8.38 -13.79 7.70
C ALA A 220 -7.58 -13.05 8.79
N TRP A 221 -8.21 -12.07 9.44
CA TRP A 221 -7.66 -11.39 10.61
C TRP A 221 -7.60 -12.28 11.84
N ARG A 222 -8.73 -12.93 12.14
CA ARG A 222 -8.82 -13.89 13.25
C ARG A 222 -7.82 -15.02 13.07
N ASP A 223 -7.75 -15.61 11.89
CA ASP A 223 -6.82 -16.71 11.57
C ASP A 223 -5.35 -16.31 11.80
N SER A 224 -4.97 -15.10 11.40
CA SER A 224 -3.59 -14.62 11.56
C SER A 224 -3.19 -14.45 13.02
N LEU A 225 -4.11 -13.99 13.87
CA LEU A 225 -3.84 -13.81 15.29
C LEU A 225 -3.95 -15.12 16.08
N SER A 226 -4.89 -15.98 15.72
CA SER A 226 -4.97 -17.34 16.26
C SER A 226 -3.67 -18.09 15.99
N PHE A 227 -3.14 -18.02 14.76
CA PHE A 227 -1.83 -18.57 14.43
C PHE A 227 -0.73 -18.03 15.34
N LEU A 228 -0.61 -16.72 15.51
CA LEU A 228 0.44 -16.15 16.38
C LEU A 228 0.24 -16.56 17.85
N ARG A 229 -1.00 -16.71 18.32
CA ARG A 229 -1.28 -17.23 19.66
C ARG A 229 -0.83 -18.69 19.80
N GLU A 230 -1.03 -19.52 18.78
CA GLU A 230 -0.53 -20.91 18.73
C GLU A 230 1.01 -20.99 18.71
N GLN A 231 1.69 -19.97 18.17
CA GLN A 231 3.14 -19.81 18.28
C GLN A 231 3.61 -19.36 19.69
N GLY A 232 2.69 -19.18 20.64
CA GLY A 232 2.99 -18.91 22.05
C GLY A 232 3.27 -17.45 22.37
N PHE A 233 2.79 -16.51 21.55
CA PHE A 233 2.80 -15.08 21.88
C PHE A 233 1.71 -14.75 22.91
N THR A 234 2.05 -13.93 23.91
CA THR A 234 1.08 -13.46 24.90
C THR A 234 0.17 -12.38 24.32
N THR A 235 -0.93 -12.09 25.01
CA THR A 235 -1.88 -11.03 24.65
C THR A 235 -1.19 -9.67 24.49
N GLU A 236 -0.27 -9.33 25.39
CA GLU A 236 0.48 -8.06 25.39
C GLU A 236 1.48 -8.00 24.23
N GLU A 237 2.15 -9.12 23.93
CA GLU A 237 3.07 -9.22 22.79
C GLU A 237 2.31 -9.08 21.47
N LEU A 238 1.14 -9.71 21.35
CA LEU A 238 0.26 -9.57 20.19
C LEU A 238 -0.24 -8.13 20.03
N LEU A 239 -0.62 -7.44 21.11
CA LEU A 239 -1.01 -6.03 21.06
C LEU A 239 0.14 -5.16 20.51
N SER A 240 1.37 -5.43 20.96
CA SER A 240 2.58 -4.75 20.49
C SER A 240 2.83 -4.99 19.00
N LEU A 241 2.68 -6.23 18.53
CA LEU A 241 2.81 -6.60 17.11
C LEU A 241 1.74 -5.93 16.25
N VAL A 242 0.47 -6.01 16.64
CA VAL A 242 -0.66 -5.38 15.93
C VAL A 242 -0.47 -3.86 15.83
N SER A 243 0.08 -3.24 16.88
CA SER A 243 0.35 -1.81 16.92
C SER A 243 1.54 -1.40 16.04
N SER A 244 2.54 -2.26 15.89
CA SER A 244 3.79 -1.98 15.17
C SER A 244 3.74 -2.30 13.68
N LEU A 245 2.99 -3.33 13.26
CA LEU A 245 2.90 -3.78 11.87
C LEU A 245 2.20 -2.79 10.94
N ARG A 246 1.36 -1.90 11.49
CA ARG A 246 0.64 -0.83 10.76
C ARG A 246 0.09 -1.31 9.42
N ALA A 247 0.56 -0.80 8.27
CA ALA A 247 0.05 -1.18 6.96
C ALA A 247 0.28 -2.65 6.60
N SER A 248 1.39 -3.23 7.05
CA SER A 248 1.82 -4.58 6.65
C SER A 248 1.01 -5.68 7.33
N ILE A 249 0.18 -5.33 8.32
CA ILE A 249 -0.67 -6.28 9.03
C ILE A 249 -1.65 -7.01 8.09
N ALA A 250 -1.99 -6.41 6.94
CA ALA A 250 -2.85 -7.01 5.92
C ALA A 250 -2.18 -8.16 5.16
N GLU A 251 -0.85 -8.18 5.15
CA GLU A 251 -0.03 -9.16 4.43
C GLU A 251 0.15 -10.44 5.25
N LEU A 252 -0.24 -10.45 6.52
CA LEU A 252 -0.13 -11.62 7.39
C LEU A 252 -0.99 -12.76 6.86
N LYS A 253 -0.36 -13.92 6.67
CA LYS A 253 -1.02 -15.17 6.29
C LYS A 253 -0.37 -16.32 7.05
N PRO A 254 -1.13 -17.18 7.75
CA PRO A 254 -0.58 -18.25 8.58
C PRO A 254 0.50 -19.09 7.89
N GLU A 255 0.24 -19.57 6.68
CA GLU A 255 1.20 -20.37 5.92
C GLU A 255 2.51 -19.62 5.62
N SER A 256 2.41 -18.37 5.16
CA SER A 256 3.59 -17.54 4.87
C SER A 256 4.35 -17.15 6.14
N MET A 257 3.63 -16.88 7.23
CA MET A 257 4.24 -16.63 8.55
C MET A 257 5.00 -17.85 9.03
N GLN A 258 4.41 -19.06 8.95
CA GLN A 258 5.08 -20.29 9.36
C GLN A 258 6.39 -20.49 8.59
N GLN A 259 6.37 -20.39 7.26
CA GLN A 259 7.58 -20.52 6.44
C GLN A 259 8.65 -19.49 6.81
N ALA A 260 8.25 -18.24 7.08
CA ALA A 260 9.16 -17.18 7.48
C ALA A 260 9.76 -17.43 8.88
N LEU A 261 8.95 -17.91 9.83
CA LEU A 261 9.37 -18.26 11.19
C LEU A 261 10.33 -19.44 11.17
N ASP A 262 10.01 -20.53 10.46
CA ASP A 262 10.87 -21.72 10.33
C ASP A 262 12.23 -21.36 9.71
N TYR A 263 12.22 -20.56 8.65
CA TYR A 263 13.45 -20.07 8.04
C TYR A 263 14.27 -19.24 9.04
N THR A 264 13.63 -18.32 9.77
CA THR A 264 14.32 -17.43 10.71
C THR A 264 14.89 -18.21 11.89
N GLU A 265 14.16 -19.19 12.42
CA GLU A 265 14.61 -20.08 13.49
C GLU A 265 15.87 -20.84 13.07
N GLY A 266 15.86 -21.45 11.87
CA GLY A 266 17.01 -22.17 11.34
C GLY A 266 18.19 -21.27 10.96
N ALA A 267 17.94 -20.08 10.39
CA ALA A 267 19.00 -19.16 9.98
C ALA A 267 19.71 -18.50 11.18
N LEU A 268 18.98 -18.24 12.26
CA LEU A 268 19.53 -17.62 13.47
C LEU A 268 20.00 -18.62 14.53
N ASP A 269 19.69 -19.91 14.35
CA ASP A 269 19.92 -20.97 15.33
C ASP A 269 19.47 -20.51 16.72
N CYS A 270 18.16 -20.28 16.85
CA CYS A 270 17.55 -19.74 18.06
C CYS A 270 16.41 -20.61 18.55
N SER A 271 16.21 -20.64 19.86
CA SER A 271 15.04 -21.27 20.48
C SER A 271 13.73 -20.54 20.13
N LYS A 272 12.59 -21.19 20.36
CA LYS A 272 11.26 -20.58 20.16
C LYS A 272 11.06 -19.28 20.95
N ASP A 273 11.55 -19.21 22.19
CA ASP A 273 11.44 -17.99 23.00
C ASP A 273 12.34 -16.86 22.50
N GLU A 274 13.52 -17.19 21.97
CA GLU A 274 14.38 -16.22 21.30
C GLU A 274 13.77 -15.73 19.98
N LEU A 275 13.15 -16.63 19.21
CA LEU A 275 12.46 -16.29 17.98
C LEU A 275 11.33 -15.29 18.24
N LYS A 276 10.53 -15.47 19.30
CA LYS A 276 9.50 -14.48 19.68
C LYS A 276 10.11 -13.10 19.96
N LYS A 277 11.22 -13.04 20.71
CA LYS A 277 11.92 -11.77 20.98
C LYS A 277 12.45 -11.13 19.69
N VAL A 278 12.95 -11.94 18.76
CA VAL A 278 13.41 -11.50 17.43
C VAL A 278 12.24 -10.89 16.65
N VAL A 279 11.10 -11.58 16.59
CA VAL A 279 9.89 -11.12 15.88
C VAL A 279 9.32 -9.83 16.48
N ILE A 280 9.30 -9.69 17.80
CA ILE A 280 8.84 -8.46 18.46
C ILE A 280 9.73 -7.27 18.09
N ARG A 281 11.04 -7.47 17.97
CA ARG A 281 12.00 -6.43 17.56
C ARG A 281 12.01 -6.17 16.05
N CYS A 282 11.65 -7.16 15.25
CA CYS A 282 11.57 -7.07 13.78
C CYS A 282 10.28 -7.72 13.26
N PRO A 283 9.11 -7.07 13.45
CA PRO A 283 7.82 -7.61 13.03
C PRO A 283 7.75 -7.86 11.51
N ALA A 284 8.64 -7.22 10.74
CA ALA A 284 8.75 -7.41 9.30
C ALA A 284 8.97 -8.86 8.85
N ILE A 285 9.56 -9.68 9.71
CA ILE A 285 9.75 -11.11 9.45
C ILE A 285 8.42 -11.80 9.14
N LEU A 286 7.33 -11.40 9.80
CA LEU A 286 6.02 -12.03 9.64
C LEU A 286 5.39 -11.87 8.25
N TYR A 287 5.83 -10.90 7.45
CA TYR A 287 5.25 -10.67 6.11
C TYR A 287 6.28 -10.69 4.97
N TYR A 288 7.55 -10.93 5.26
CA TYR A 288 8.54 -11.15 4.21
C TYR A 288 8.49 -12.59 3.72
N SER A 289 8.66 -12.77 2.41
CA SER A 289 8.86 -14.10 1.84
C SER A 289 10.21 -14.66 2.28
N VAL A 290 10.30 -15.99 2.35
CA VAL A 290 11.56 -16.70 2.65
C VAL A 290 12.68 -16.26 1.71
N ALA A 291 12.39 -16.11 0.41
CA ALA A 291 13.37 -15.63 -0.56
C ALA A 291 13.90 -14.22 -0.24
N MET A 292 13.04 -13.32 0.27
CA MET A 292 13.46 -11.99 0.70
C MET A 292 14.29 -12.04 1.97
N LEU A 293 13.87 -12.83 2.97
CA LEU A 293 14.62 -13.03 4.21
C LEU A 293 16.01 -13.61 3.93
N ALA A 294 16.07 -14.67 3.11
CA ALA A 294 17.32 -15.30 2.72
C ALA A 294 18.26 -14.35 1.98
N GLY A 295 17.75 -13.57 1.03
CA GLY A 295 18.56 -12.57 0.34
C GLY A 295 19.09 -11.47 1.27
N ARG A 296 18.30 -11.02 2.25
CA ARG A 296 18.74 -10.04 3.26
C ARG A 296 19.77 -10.63 4.20
N PHE A 297 19.53 -11.84 4.69
CA PHE A 297 20.42 -12.53 5.62
C PHE A 297 21.77 -12.84 4.95
N GLN A 298 21.77 -13.41 3.74
CA GLN A 298 23.01 -13.69 3.00
C GLN A 298 23.80 -12.40 2.74
N GLY A 299 23.12 -11.32 2.35
CA GLY A 299 23.78 -10.02 2.14
C GLY A 299 24.44 -9.43 3.39
N LEU A 300 23.95 -9.78 4.60
CA LEU A 300 24.60 -9.43 5.86
C LEU A 300 25.84 -10.28 6.11
N MET A 301 25.73 -11.59 5.87
CA MET A 301 26.86 -12.53 6.03
C MET A 301 28.01 -12.18 5.07
N ASP A 302 27.69 -11.84 3.82
CA ASP A 302 28.67 -11.40 2.81
C ASP A 302 29.37 -10.09 3.23
N ALA A 303 28.71 -9.25 4.02
CA ALA A 303 29.28 -8.03 4.59
C ALA A 303 30.10 -8.28 5.87
N GLY A 304 30.24 -9.54 6.29
CA GLY A 304 30.98 -9.96 7.48
C GLY A 304 30.21 -9.80 8.80
N VAL A 305 28.91 -9.55 8.76
CA VAL A 305 28.06 -9.55 9.96
C VAL A 305 27.83 -10.98 10.40
N SER A 306 27.99 -11.27 11.69
CA SER A 306 27.74 -12.60 12.25
C SER A 306 26.26 -12.85 12.54
N THR A 307 25.84 -14.12 12.52
CA THR A 307 24.48 -14.53 12.92
C THR A 307 24.10 -14.02 14.31
N GLN A 308 25.06 -14.01 15.25
CA GLN A 308 24.83 -13.53 16.61
C GLN A 308 24.48 -12.03 16.65
N GLN A 309 25.17 -11.20 15.86
CA GLN A 309 24.84 -9.78 15.75
C GLN A 309 23.44 -9.54 15.16
N VAL A 310 23.04 -10.36 14.17
CA VAL A 310 21.68 -10.29 13.60
C VAL A 310 20.64 -10.70 14.65
N LYS A 311 20.92 -11.73 15.44
CA LYS A 311 20.04 -12.17 16.55
C LYS A 311 19.85 -11.08 17.60
N GLU A 312 20.91 -10.34 17.92
CA GLU A 312 20.87 -9.24 18.89
C GLU A 312 20.13 -7.99 18.36
N SER A 313 20.31 -7.67 17.07
CA SER A 313 19.72 -6.49 16.41
C SER A 313 18.97 -6.88 15.11
N PRO A 314 17.85 -7.61 15.22
CA PRO A 314 17.17 -8.24 14.08
C PRO A 314 16.45 -7.23 13.18
N ASN A 315 16.15 -6.04 13.69
CA ASN A 315 15.61 -4.91 12.96
C ASN A 315 16.50 -4.45 11.78
N VAL A 316 17.77 -4.86 11.74
CA VAL A 316 18.60 -4.73 10.53
C VAL A 316 17.98 -5.40 9.30
N LEU A 317 17.20 -6.47 9.51
CA LEU A 317 16.49 -7.20 8.45
C LEU A 317 15.32 -6.39 7.88
N GLU A 318 14.90 -5.28 8.48
CA GLU A 318 13.90 -4.37 7.89
C GLU A 318 14.49 -3.52 6.76
N LEU A 319 15.81 -3.34 6.74
CA LEU A 319 16.52 -2.60 5.71
C LEU A 319 16.79 -3.48 4.48
N THR A 320 16.88 -2.84 3.31
CA THR A 320 17.36 -3.54 2.12
C THR A 320 18.87 -3.74 2.21
N THR A 321 19.38 -4.82 1.61
CA THR A 321 20.82 -5.11 1.55
C THR A 321 21.63 -3.92 1.04
N GLN A 322 21.10 -3.19 0.04
CA GLN A 322 21.74 -1.99 -0.50
C GLN A 322 21.92 -0.87 0.54
N ILE A 323 20.88 -0.62 1.36
CA ILE A 323 20.95 0.38 2.43
C ILE A 323 21.98 -0.05 3.47
N VAL A 324 21.97 -1.33 3.87
CA VAL A 324 22.92 -1.85 4.85
C VAL A 324 24.35 -1.73 4.37
N LEU A 325 24.65 -2.19 3.15
CA LEU A 325 26.00 -2.11 2.56
C LEU A 325 26.51 -0.67 2.47
N TYR A 326 25.67 0.26 2.02
CA TYR A 326 26.00 1.69 2.01
C TYR A 326 26.34 2.20 3.42
N ARG A 327 25.52 1.84 4.43
CA ARG A 327 25.72 2.28 5.81
C ARG A 327 27.01 1.69 6.40
N ILE A 328 27.31 0.43 6.14
CA ILE A 328 28.56 -0.24 6.55
C ILE A 328 29.77 0.47 5.93
N GLN A 329 29.77 0.69 4.60
CA GLN A 329 30.86 1.38 3.91
C GLN A 329 31.07 2.80 4.44
N LYS A 330 29.97 3.50 4.72
CA LYS A 330 30.04 4.86 5.27
C LYS A 330 30.63 4.85 6.68
N LEU A 331 30.23 3.93 7.55
CA LEU A 331 30.79 3.78 8.89
C LEU A 331 32.27 3.40 8.86
N ALA A 332 32.67 2.50 7.95
CA ALA A 332 34.06 2.12 7.73
C ALA A 332 34.94 3.33 7.36
N SER A 333 34.42 4.28 6.56
CA SER A 333 35.14 5.52 6.23
C SER A 333 35.42 6.42 7.44
N TYR A 334 34.74 6.20 8.56
CA TYR A 334 34.98 6.87 9.85
C TYR A 334 35.69 5.97 10.88
N GLY A 335 36.27 4.85 10.44
CA GLY A 335 37.03 3.93 11.28
C GLY A 335 36.20 2.97 12.13
N TYR A 336 34.91 2.80 11.81
CA TYR A 336 34.05 1.83 12.49
C TYR A 336 34.00 0.51 11.73
N ASP A 337 34.40 -0.59 12.38
CA ASP A 337 34.28 -1.94 11.83
C ASP A 337 33.01 -2.62 12.34
N VAL A 338 32.10 -2.94 11.41
CA VAL A 338 30.84 -3.60 11.73
C VAL A 338 31.04 -5.04 12.22
N ARG A 339 32.13 -5.71 11.83
CA ARG A 339 32.39 -7.12 12.17
C ARG A 339 32.61 -7.32 13.67
N SER A 340 33.10 -6.28 14.34
CA SER A 340 33.34 -6.27 15.79
C SER A 340 32.37 -5.36 16.57
N GLY A 341 31.44 -4.70 15.88
CA GLY A 341 30.58 -3.65 16.44
C GLY A 341 29.10 -4.04 16.58
N THR A 342 28.29 -3.18 17.20
CA THR A 342 26.82 -3.32 17.21
C THR A 342 26.18 -2.87 15.89
N LEU A 343 25.12 -3.55 15.46
CA LEU A 343 24.34 -3.12 14.29
C LEU A 343 23.41 -1.92 14.59
N ASP A 344 23.27 -1.49 15.85
CA ASP A 344 22.36 -0.40 16.22
C ASP A 344 22.67 0.93 15.51
N LEU A 345 23.93 1.15 15.12
CA LEU A 345 24.34 2.32 14.35
C LEU A 345 23.90 2.25 12.87
N ILE A 346 23.53 1.06 12.40
CA ILE A 346 23.07 0.81 11.03
C ILE A 346 21.56 0.89 10.97
N VAL A 347 20.83 0.58 12.04
CA VAL A 347 19.36 0.53 12.00
C VAL A 347 18.74 1.92 12.15
N GLY A 348 17.45 2.06 11.83
CA GLY A 348 16.68 3.30 11.95
C GLY A 348 16.53 4.06 10.64
N THR A 349 15.93 5.25 10.73
CA THR A 349 15.63 6.07 9.55
C THR A 349 16.91 6.65 8.95
N LYS A 350 16.81 7.17 7.71
CA LYS A 350 17.92 7.89 7.07
C LYS A 350 18.43 9.04 7.96
N LYS A 351 17.51 9.77 8.61
CA LYS A 351 17.84 10.88 9.50
C LYS A 351 18.59 10.42 10.75
N ASP A 352 18.17 9.30 11.35
CA ASP A 352 18.84 8.73 12.53
C ASP A 352 20.28 8.32 12.20
N PHE A 353 20.45 7.67 11.04
CA PHE A 353 21.77 7.29 10.54
C PHE A 353 22.67 8.52 10.29
N GLU A 354 22.14 9.56 9.63
CA GLU A 354 22.87 10.81 9.36
C GLU A 354 23.32 11.54 10.63
N MET A 355 22.45 11.59 11.64
CA MET A 355 22.79 12.18 12.94
C MET A 355 23.91 11.41 13.65
N THR A 356 23.91 10.08 13.51
CA THR A 356 24.84 9.18 14.20
C THR A 356 26.28 9.38 13.71
N TYR A 357 26.51 9.39 12.39
CA TYR A 357 27.88 9.60 11.89
C TYR A 357 28.31 11.07 11.88
N THR A 358 27.39 12.05 11.88
CA THR A 358 27.75 13.46 12.11
C THR A 358 28.41 13.62 13.49
N LYS A 359 27.90 12.93 14.51
CA LYS A 359 28.54 12.86 15.84
C LYS A 359 29.90 12.16 15.81
N LEU A 360 30.07 11.12 14.98
CA LEU A 360 31.36 10.44 14.81
C LEU A 360 32.40 11.34 14.12
N ASN A 361 32.01 12.09 13.10
CA ASN A 361 32.86 13.09 12.45
C ASN A 361 33.30 14.18 13.44
N LEU A 362 32.38 14.71 14.24
CA LEU A 362 32.70 15.68 15.29
C LEU A 362 33.65 15.12 16.37
N ARG A 363 33.63 13.80 16.64
CA ARG A 363 34.57 13.16 17.57
C ARG A 363 35.98 13.04 16.97
N GLN A 364 36.11 12.73 15.68
CA GLN A 364 37.41 12.71 15.00
C GLN A 364 38.08 14.09 14.95
N GLN A 365 37.29 15.16 14.90
CA GLN A 365 37.79 16.54 14.87
C GLN A 365 38.09 17.13 16.26
N ARG A 366 37.85 16.41 17.36
CA ARG A 366 38.19 16.92 18.69
C ARG A 366 39.72 16.90 18.86
N PRO A 367 40.33 18.00 19.30
CA PRO A 367 41.74 18.01 19.66
C PRO A 367 42.00 16.92 20.72
N LEU A 368 43.07 16.16 20.55
CA LEU A 368 43.54 15.16 21.52
C LEU A 368 43.90 15.78 22.89
N PHE A 369 44.06 17.10 22.94
CA PHE A 369 44.35 17.85 24.14
C PHE A 369 43.08 18.47 24.73
N ASN A 370 42.81 18.19 26.01
CA ASN A 370 41.88 18.96 26.81
C ASN A 370 42.65 20.15 27.43
N PRO A 371 42.45 21.41 26.98
CA PRO A 371 43.20 22.55 27.49
C PRO A 371 42.88 22.93 28.95
N VAL A 372 41.93 22.23 29.60
CA VAL A 372 41.48 22.52 30.98
C VAL A 372 42.04 21.52 32.01
N ALA A 373 42.87 20.54 31.60
CA ALA A 373 43.52 19.65 32.56
C ALA A 373 44.86 20.26 33.04
N PRO A 374 45.05 20.51 34.35
CA PRO A 374 46.33 20.98 34.87
C PRO A 374 47.41 19.91 34.60
N PRO A 375 48.64 20.30 34.21
CA PRO A 375 49.74 19.35 34.10
C PRO A 375 49.99 18.71 35.46
N ARG A 376 50.04 17.37 35.49
CA ARG A 376 50.49 16.64 36.68
C ARG A 376 51.93 17.05 36.98
N SER A 377 52.14 17.71 38.10
CA SER A 377 53.47 17.93 38.67
C SER A 377 54.09 16.57 38.98
N VAL A 378 55.19 16.26 38.28
CA VAL A 378 56.10 15.19 38.67
C VAL A 378 57.02 15.82 39.70
N GLU A 379 56.93 15.40 40.96
CA GLU A 379 57.97 15.61 41.96
C GLU A 379 58.28 14.26 42.61
N ASP A 380 59.59 14.04 42.79
CA ASP A 380 60.28 12.86 43.32
C ASP A 380 60.00 12.60 44.82
#